data_AF-A0A9C8WTX7-F1
#
_entry.id   AF-A0A9C8WTX7-F1
#
_cell.length_a   1.000
_cell.length_b   1.000
_cell.length_c   1.000
_cell.angle_alpha   90.00
_cell.angle_beta   90.00
_cell.angle_gamma   90.00
#
_symmetry.space_group_name_H-M   'P 1'
#
loop_
_entity.id
_entity.type
_entity.pdbx_description
1 polymer ?
#
loop_
_entity_poly.entity_id
_entity_poly.type
_entity_poly.pdbx_seq_one_letter_code
_entity_poly.pdbx_strand_id
1 'polypeptide(L)'
;MITIDITLVIHIINMVILMVVLNAILYKPVLGILQKRTEKIDSLNNDVEQFEENARHRQAEVDKKMHEASLRAKKALDGARSEAQAAGAEKLAAIREEADGDKEKQLSDLHSQIDTARKELQENAAEFARDMAGKILGRSLEA
;
A
#
# COMPACT_ATOMS: atom_id res chain seq x y z
N MET A 1 -68.69 -66.40 41.32
CA MET A 1 -67.51 -66.59 42.18
C MET A 1 -66.29 -66.36 41.31
N ILE A 2 -65.39 -65.45 41.70
CA ILE A 2 -64.11 -65.28 41.00
C ILE A 2 -63.21 -66.40 41.49
N THR A 3 -63.21 -67.53 40.79
CA THR A 3 -62.13 -68.51 40.94
C THR A 3 -60.89 -67.90 40.32
N ILE A 4 -59.92 -67.58 41.16
CA ILE A 4 -58.59 -67.19 40.72
C ILE A 4 -57.93 -68.48 40.23
N ASP A 5 -58.07 -68.75 38.94
CA ASP A 5 -57.46 -69.89 38.27
C ASP A 5 -56.04 -69.57 37.78
N ILE A 6 -55.25 -70.61 37.53
CA ILE A 6 -53.87 -70.52 37.01
C ILE A 6 -53.81 -69.75 35.67
N THR A 7 -54.93 -69.66 34.96
CA THR A 7 -55.11 -68.87 33.73
C THR A 7 -54.91 -67.38 33.96
N LEU A 8 -55.29 -66.84 35.14
CA LEU A 8 -55.08 -65.44 35.48
C LEU A 8 -53.59 -65.14 35.65
N VAL A 9 -52.84 -66.06 36.26
CA VAL A 9 -51.37 -65.95 36.38
C VAL A 9 -50.70 -66.02 35.01
N ILE A 10 -51.14 -66.92 34.13
CA ILE A 10 -50.64 -67.02 32.75
C ILE A 10 -50.93 -65.74 31.95
N HIS A 11 -52.11 -65.13 32.14
CA HIS A 11 -52.46 -63.89 31.47
C HIS A 11 -51.61 -62.70 31.95
N ILE A 12 -51.33 -62.62 33.25
CA ILE A 12 -50.39 -61.62 33.81
C ILE A 12 -48.99 -61.80 33.22
N ILE A 13 -48.48 -63.04 33.17
CA ILE A 13 -47.18 -63.34 32.56
C ILE A 13 -47.16 -62.94 31.09
N ASN A 14 -48.22 -63.23 30.33
CA ASN A 14 -48.33 -62.82 28.93
C ASN A 14 -48.30 -61.29 28.76
N MET A 15 -49.00 -60.55 29.61
CA MET A 15 -49.03 -59.09 29.60
C MET A 15 -47.65 -58.49 29.95
N VAL A 16 -46.94 -59.07 30.93
CA VAL A 16 -45.57 -58.67 31.29
C VAL A 16 -44.60 -58.95 30.14
N ILE A 17 -44.66 -60.13 29.52
CA ILE A 17 -43.83 -60.46 28.35
C ILE A 17 -44.10 -59.48 27.21
N LEU A 18 -45.37 -59.19 26.90
CA LEU A 18 -45.74 -58.24 25.87
C LEU A 18 -45.20 -56.82 26.19
N MET A 19 -45.27 -56.39 27.44
CA MET A 19 -44.73 -55.10 27.89
C MET A 19 -43.21 -55.02 27.70
N VAL A 20 -42.48 -56.10 28.02
CA VAL A 20 -41.01 -56.16 27.82
C VAL A 20 -40.66 -56.12 26.34
N VAL A 21 -41.36 -56.90 25.51
CA VAL A 21 -41.16 -56.93 24.06
C VAL A 21 -41.46 -55.55 23.45
N LEU A 22 -42.56 -54.92 23.85
CA LEU A 22 -42.94 -53.59 23.37
C LEU A 22 -41.95 -52.51 23.82
N ASN A 23 -41.43 -52.60 25.04
CA ASN A 23 -40.41 -51.67 25.52
C ASN A 23 -39.11 -51.77 24.69
N ALA A 24 -38.69 -53.00 24.38
CA ALA A 24 -37.49 -53.26 23.59
C ALA A 24 -37.64 -52.86 22.11
N ILE A 25 -38.80 -53.17 21.49
CA ILE A 25 -39.03 -53.00 20.05
C ILE A 25 -39.55 -51.60 19.69
N LEU A 26 -40.30 -50.93 20.57
CA LEU A 26 -40.94 -49.64 20.24
C LEU A 26 -40.42 -48.49 21.07
N TYR A 27 -40.49 -48.57 22.41
CA TYR A 27 -40.15 -47.41 23.26
C TYR A 27 -38.69 -46.98 23.11
N LYS A 28 -37.74 -47.91 23.20
CA LYS A 28 -36.32 -47.61 23.05
C LYS A 28 -35.96 -47.00 21.68
N PRO A 29 -36.33 -47.59 20.53
CA PRO A 29 -35.97 -47.01 19.24
C PRO A 29 -36.69 -45.69 18.95
N VAL A 30 -37.94 -45.52 19.37
CA VAL A 30 -38.67 -44.25 19.19
C VAL A 30 -37.98 -43.13 19.98
N LEU A 31 -37.59 -43.38 21.23
CA LEU A 31 -36.87 -42.40 22.03
C LEU A 31 -35.50 -42.06 21.42
N GLY A 32 -34.79 -43.06 20.89
CA GLY A 32 -33.51 -42.84 20.20
C GLY A 32 -33.65 -42.01 18.92
N ILE A 33 -34.74 -42.18 18.16
CA ILE A 33 -35.02 -41.36 16.96
C ILE A 33 -35.34 -39.91 17.36
N LEU A 34 -36.11 -39.72 18.43
CA LEU A 34 -36.42 -38.38 18.95
C LEU A 34 -35.15 -37.67 19.42
N GLN A 35 -34.29 -38.34 20.19
CA GLN A 35 -33.00 -37.80 20.61
C GLN A 35 -32.12 -37.43 19.42
N LYS A 36 -31.98 -38.32 18.43
CA LYS A 36 -31.22 -38.01 17.19
C LYS A 36 -31.78 -36.81 16.44
N ARG A 37 -33.11 -36.63 16.42
CA ARG A 37 -33.72 -35.45 15.79
C ARG A 37 -33.38 -34.18 16.55
N THR A 38 -33.50 -34.19 17.88
CA THR A 38 -33.13 -33.05 18.72
C THR A 38 -31.65 -32.70 18.56
N GLU A 39 -30.76 -33.69 18.70
CA GLU A 39 -29.31 -33.50 18.50
C GLU A 39 -29.00 -32.96 17.10
N LYS A 40 -29.68 -33.44 16.06
CA LYS A 40 -29.47 -32.95 14.70
C LYS A 40 -29.89 -31.48 14.57
N ILE A 41 -31.02 -31.10 15.13
CA ILE A 41 -31.50 -29.71 15.11
C ILE A 41 -30.55 -28.80 15.89
N ASP A 42 -30.14 -29.22 17.08
CA ASP A 42 -29.20 -28.45 17.91
C ASP A 42 -27.84 -28.30 17.20
N SER A 43 -27.34 -29.36 16.57
CA SER A 43 -26.09 -29.28 15.79
C SER A 43 -26.20 -28.32 14.61
N LEU A 44 -27.33 -28.32 13.89
CA LEU A 44 -27.55 -27.41 12.76
C LEU A 44 -27.62 -25.96 13.24
N ASN A 45 -28.27 -25.70 14.37
CA ASN A 45 -28.34 -24.35 14.93
C ASN A 45 -26.95 -23.85 15.37
N ASN A 46 -26.18 -24.71 16.03
CA ASN A 46 -24.82 -24.37 16.44
C ASN A 46 -23.90 -24.14 15.23
N ASP A 47 -24.00 -24.99 14.20
CA ASP A 47 -23.25 -24.82 12.96
C ASP A 47 -23.60 -23.46 12.31
N VAL A 48 -24.87 -23.10 12.23
CA VAL A 48 -25.32 -21.81 11.68
C VAL A 48 -24.74 -20.64 12.48
N GLU A 49 -24.84 -20.66 13.81
CA GLU A 49 -24.30 -19.62 14.67
C GLU A 49 -22.77 -19.48 14.49
N GLN A 50 -22.06 -20.61 14.42
CA GLN A 50 -20.63 -20.64 14.20
C GLN A 50 -20.26 -20.12 12.79
N PHE A 51 -21.04 -20.44 11.76
CA PHE A 51 -20.83 -19.90 10.41
C PHE A 51 -21.06 -18.39 10.37
N GLU A 52 -22.09 -17.87 11.04
CA GLU A 52 -22.35 -16.43 11.12
C GLU A 52 -21.25 -15.69 11.90
N GLU A 53 -20.77 -16.25 13.01
CA GLU A 53 -19.65 -15.69 13.76
C GLU A 53 -18.37 -15.68 12.93
N ASN A 54 -18.03 -16.79 12.30
CA ASN A 54 -16.87 -16.90 11.43
C ASN A 54 -16.95 -15.95 10.23
N ALA A 55 -18.13 -15.78 9.62
CA ALA A 55 -18.35 -14.85 8.53
C ALA A 55 -18.14 -13.41 8.99
N ARG A 56 -18.70 -13.02 10.15
CA ARG A 56 -18.49 -11.69 10.76
C ARG A 56 -17.03 -11.44 11.08
N HIS A 57 -16.34 -12.42 11.67
CA HIS A 57 -14.91 -12.31 11.99
C HIS A 57 -14.05 -12.15 10.72
N ARG A 58 -14.31 -12.98 9.70
CA ARG A 58 -13.61 -12.88 8.41
C ARG A 58 -13.86 -11.54 7.72
N GLN A 59 -15.09 -11.04 7.75
CA GLN A 59 -15.41 -9.73 7.19
C GLN A 59 -14.64 -8.62 7.92
N ALA A 60 -14.66 -8.64 9.26
CA ALA A 60 -13.91 -7.67 10.07
C ALA A 60 -12.40 -7.74 9.82
N GLU A 61 -11.83 -8.94 9.65
CA GLU A 61 -10.41 -9.09 9.28
C GLU A 61 -10.10 -8.52 7.90
N VAL A 62 -10.97 -8.77 6.91
CA VAL A 62 -10.80 -8.25 5.54
C VAL A 62 -10.87 -6.73 5.57
N ASP A 63 -11.87 -6.16 6.22
CA ASP A 63 -12.04 -4.71 6.33
C ASP A 63 -10.84 -4.06 7.02
N LYS A 64 -10.33 -4.68 8.10
CA LYS A 64 -9.11 -4.24 8.80
C LYS A 64 -7.88 -4.30 7.88
N LYS A 65 -7.67 -5.42 7.19
CA LYS A 65 -6.53 -5.60 6.26
C LYS A 65 -6.60 -4.61 5.10
N MET A 66 -7.80 -4.35 4.56
CA MET A 66 -8.02 -3.37 3.51
C MET A 66 -7.71 -1.96 4.00
N HIS A 67 -8.19 -1.59 5.19
CA HIS A 67 -7.90 -0.29 5.79
C HIS A 67 -6.40 -0.09 6.04
N GLU A 68 -5.73 -1.09 6.61
CA GLU A 68 -4.27 -1.06 6.80
C GLU A 68 -3.50 -0.96 5.48
N ALA A 69 -3.92 -1.69 4.45
CA ALA A 69 -3.32 -1.63 3.13
C ALA A 69 -3.48 -0.23 2.50
N SER A 70 -4.67 0.37 2.59
CA SER A 70 -4.92 1.74 2.14
C SER A 70 -4.05 2.76 2.88
N LEU A 71 -3.91 2.62 4.20
CA LEU A 71 -3.03 3.47 5.03
C LEU A 71 -1.56 3.34 4.60
N ARG A 72 -1.06 2.11 4.40
CA ARG A 72 0.31 1.88 3.94
C ARG A 72 0.53 2.45 2.54
N ALA A 73 -0.42 2.26 1.62
CA ALA A 73 -0.35 2.81 0.27
C ALA A 73 -0.32 4.35 0.29
N LYS A 74 -1.18 4.98 1.10
CA LYS A 74 -1.19 6.43 1.26
C LYS A 74 0.14 6.93 1.84
N LYS A 75 0.66 6.28 2.88
CA LYS A 75 1.95 6.63 3.49
C LYS A 75 3.11 6.48 2.49
N ALA A 76 3.11 5.43 1.68
CA ALA A 76 4.12 5.22 0.65
C ALA A 76 4.03 6.29 -0.44
N LEU A 77 2.82 6.65 -0.89
CA LEU A 77 2.62 7.70 -1.88
C LEU A 77 3.04 9.07 -1.35
N ASP A 78 2.69 9.39 -0.11
CA ASP A 78 3.06 10.66 0.54
C ASP A 78 4.59 10.73 0.73
N GLY A 79 5.23 9.62 1.11
CA GLY A 79 6.69 9.51 1.17
C GLY A 79 7.36 9.73 -0.19
N ALA A 80 6.90 9.02 -1.23
CA ALA A 80 7.42 9.17 -2.58
C ALA A 80 7.22 10.60 -3.14
N ARG A 81 6.10 11.26 -2.83
CA ARG A 81 5.86 12.66 -3.18
C ARG A 81 6.82 13.60 -2.48
N SER A 82 7.04 13.42 -1.18
CA SER A 82 7.98 14.23 -0.41
C SER A 82 9.42 14.05 -0.92
N GLU A 83 9.82 12.83 -1.24
CA GLU A 83 11.14 12.53 -1.79
C GLU A 83 11.32 13.13 -3.19
N ALA A 84 10.31 13.01 -4.05
CA ALA A 84 10.33 13.63 -5.37
C ALA A 84 10.40 15.17 -5.29
N GLN A 85 9.69 15.78 -4.33
CA GLN A 85 9.77 17.22 -4.08
C GLN A 85 11.15 17.64 -3.59
N ALA A 86 11.74 16.89 -2.65
CA ALA A 86 13.08 17.16 -2.13
C ALA A 86 14.14 17.02 -3.24
N ALA A 87 14.12 15.93 -4.00
CA ALA A 87 15.03 15.72 -5.14
C ALA A 87 14.83 16.77 -6.24
N GLY A 88 13.60 17.21 -6.48
CA GLY A 88 13.29 18.30 -7.41
C GLY A 88 13.86 19.64 -6.94
N ALA A 89 13.72 19.96 -5.65
CA ALA A 89 14.27 21.16 -5.05
C ALA A 89 15.81 21.17 -5.08
N GLU A 90 16.43 20.02 -4.77
CA GLU A 90 17.89 19.84 -4.82
C GLU A 90 18.42 20.00 -6.26
N LYS A 91 17.78 19.37 -7.25
CA LYS A 91 18.14 19.55 -8.66
C LYS A 91 18.00 21.01 -9.10
N LEU A 92 16.93 21.68 -8.69
CA LEU A 92 16.73 23.09 -9.03
C LEU A 92 17.79 23.98 -8.38
N ALA A 93 18.19 23.68 -7.14
CA ALA A 93 19.28 24.38 -6.47
C ALA A 93 20.61 24.17 -7.19
N ALA A 94 20.95 22.93 -7.55
CA ALA A 94 22.17 22.62 -8.31
C ALA A 94 22.22 23.32 -9.67
N ILE A 95 21.11 23.32 -10.42
CA ILE A 95 21.02 24.04 -11.71
C ILE A 95 21.20 25.54 -11.52
N ARG A 96 20.67 26.12 -10.44
CA ARG A 96 20.86 27.54 -10.14
C ARG A 96 22.31 27.86 -9.82
N GLU A 97 22.96 27.03 -9.02
CA GLU A 97 24.37 27.18 -8.66
C GLU A 97 25.28 27.05 -9.90
N GLU A 98 25.02 26.08 -10.77
CA GLU A 98 25.73 25.93 -12.04
C GLU A 98 25.52 27.14 -12.95
N ALA A 99 24.27 27.63 -13.09
CA ALA A 99 23.96 28.79 -13.91
C ALA A 99 24.58 30.09 -13.38
N ASP A 100 24.66 30.26 -12.06
CA ASP A 100 25.31 31.42 -11.45
C ASP A 100 26.84 31.33 -11.59
N GLY A 101 27.42 30.14 -11.44
CA GLY A 101 28.85 29.91 -11.71
C GLY A 101 29.23 30.14 -13.17
N ASP A 102 28.40 29.73 -14.11
CA ASP A 102 28.62 29.96 -15.54
C ASP A 102 28.48 31.44 -15.91
N LYS A 103 27.53 32.17 -15.32
CA LYS A 103 27.45 33.62 -15.48
C LYS A 103 28.70 34.31 -14.95
N GLU A 104 29.20 33.91 -13.79
CA GLU A 104 30.39 34.53 -13.19
C GLU A 104 31.63 34.29 -14.05
N LYS A 105 31.80 33.06 -14.58
CA LYS A 105 32.84 32.76 -15.58
C LYS A 105 32.70 33.61 -16.83
N GLN A 106 31.50 33.68 -17.43
CA GLN A 106 31.26 34.49 -18.63
C GLN A 106 31.57 35.97 -18.38
N LEU A 107 31.21 36.52 -17.22
CA LEU A 107 31.51 37.91 -16.86
C LEU A 107 33.01 38.14 -16.68
N SER A 108 33.73 37.20 -16.08
CA SER A 108 35.20 37.24 -15.95
C SER A 108 35.88 37.20 -17.32
N ASP A 109 35.47 36.26 -18.18
CA ASP A 109 36.01 36.12 -19.54
C ASP A 109 35.74 37.37 -20.37
N LEU A 110 34.55 37.95 -20.25
CA LEU A 110 34.17 39.17 -20.95
C LEU A 110 34.99 40.37 -20.47
N HIS A 111 35.28 40.49 -19.17
CA HIS A 111 36.22 41.49 -18.66
C HIS A 111 37.63 41.31 -19.25
N SER A 112 38.15 40.08 -19.26
CA SER A 112 39.46 39.79 -19.83
C SER A 112 39.53 40.09 -21.33
N GLN A 113 38.46 39.83 -22.08
CA GLN A 113 38.35 40.15 -23.50
C GLN A 113 38.32 41.68 -23.72
N ILE A 114 37.56 42.42 -22.91
CA ILE A 114 37.54 43.89 -22.97
C ILE A 114 38.93 44.47 -22.69
N ASP A 115 39.64 43.97 -21.69
CA ASP A 115 40.98 44.45 -21.34
C ASP A 115 42.00 44.14 -22.46
N THR A 116 41.90 42.96 -23.06
CA THR A 116 42.72 42.59 -24.23
C THR A 116 42.43 43.50 -25.41
N ALA A 117 41.16 43.67 -25.77
CA ALA A 117 40.74 44.55 -26.86
C ALA A 117 41.14 46.02 -26.63
N ARG A 118 41.12 46.49 -25.38
CA ARG A 118 41.61 47.84 -25.02
C ARG A 118 43.10 48.00 -25.26
N LYS A 119 43.91 47.00 -24.88
CA LYS A 119 45.36 47.02 -25.12
C LYS A 119 45.67 47.01 -26.61
N GLU A 120 45.03 46.12 -27.37
CA GLU A 120 45.16 46.08 -28.82
C GLU A 120 44.75 47.41 -29.47
N LEU A 121 43.64 48.03 -29.04
CA LEU A 121 43.24 49.35 -29.54
C LEU A 121 44.25 50.43 -29.22
N GLN A 122 44.88 50.42 -28.04
CA GLN A 122 45.93 51.38 -27.70
C GLN A 122 47.19 51.21 -28.56
N GLU A 123 47.63 49.97 -28.78
CA GLU A 123 48.77 49.67 -29.65
C GLU A 123 48.49 50.09 -31.09
N ASN A 124 47.33 49.70 -31.63
CA ASN A 124 46.89 50.08 -32.96
C ASN A 124 46.68 51.60 -33.09
N ALA A 125 46.19 52.28 -32.05
CA ALA A 125 46.04 53.74 -32.06
C ALA A 125 47.39 54.47 -32.10
N ALA A 126 48.42 53.94 -31.43
CA ALA A 126 49.77 54.49 -31.50
C ALA A 126 50.39 54.29 -32.89
N GLU A 127 50.18 53.14 -33.51
CA GLU A 127 50.60 52.86 -34.88
C GLU A 127 49.84 53.74 -35.89
N PHE A 128 48.52 53.86 -35.75
CA PHE A 128 47.68 54.72 -36.60
C PHE A 128 48.03 56.19 -36.44
N ALA A 129 48.36 56.65 -35.23
CA ALA A 129 48.82 58.02 -34.98
C ALA A 129 50.20 58.29 -35.62
N ARG A 130 51.13 57.32 -35.60
CA ARG A 130 52.41 57.41 -36.31
C ARG A 130 52.21 57.47 -37.83
N ASP A 131 51.35 56.60 -38.38
CA ASP A 131 51.08 56.57 -39.82
C ASP A 131 50.40 57.88 -40.29
N MET A 132 49.50 58.42 -39.47
CA MET A 132 48.85 59.71 -39.72
C MET A 132 49.84 60.89 -39.62
N ALA A 133 50.72 60.89 -38.61
CA ALA A 133 51.79 61.89 -38.49
C ALA A 133 52.79 61.82 -39.66
N GLY A 134 53.15 60.61 -40.11
CA GLY A 134 53.99 60.40 -41.30
C GLY A 134 53.35 60.95 -42.58
N LYS A 135 52.04 60.73 -42.76
CA LYS A 135 51.28 61.28 -43.89
C LYS A 135 51.16 62.81 -43.86
N ILE A 136 51.00 63.42 -42.69
CA ILE A 136 50.90 64.89 -42.54
C ILE A 136 52.28 65.57 -42.67
N LEU A 137 53.35 64.96 -42.15
CA LEU A 137 54.71 65.53 -42.18
C LEU A 137 55.46 65.26 -43.51
N GLY A 138 54.92 64.38 -44.37
CA GLY A 138 55.44 64.12 -45.71
C GLY A 138 56.80 63.43 -45.75
N ARG A 139 57.24 62.82 -44.64
CA ARG A 139 58.50 62.08 -44.50
C ARG A 139 58.32 61.01 -43.43
N SER A 140 58.63 59.76 -43.79
CA SER A 140 58.58 58.62 -42.88
C SER A 140 59.51 58.84 -41.69
N LEU A 141 58.95 58.86 -40.49
CA LEU A 141 59.73 58.78 -39.25
C LEU A 141 59.91 57.29 -38.95
N GLU A 142 60.94 56.68 -39.54
CA GLU A 142 61.46 55.38 -39.14
C GLU A 142 62.49 55.58 -38.02
N ALA A 143 62.09 55.24 -36.80
CA ALA A 143 62.93 54.76 -35.69
C ALA A 143 62.04 54.14 -34.61
#